data_AF-A0A252DJW3-F1
#
_entry.id   AF-A0A252DJW3-F1
#
_cell.length_a   1.000
_cell.length_b   1.000
_cell.length_c   1.000
_cell.angle_alpha   90.00
_cell.angle_beta   90.00
_cell.angle_gamma   90.00
#
_symmetry.space_group_name_H-M   'P 1'
#
loop_
_entity.id
_entity.type
_entity.pdbx_description
1 polymer ?
#
loop_
_entity_poly.entity_id
_entity_poly.type
_entity_poly.pdbx_seq_one_letter_code
_entity_poly.pdbx_strand_id
1 'polypeptide(L)' 'MSVENQAAIELSEQELDVVAGGADILFDTTNFKSDTLLVAQNTQSGPGGSSTTSTVAKQKINTSAVHFIGLGL' A
#
# COMPACT_ATOMS: atom_id res chain seq x y z
N MET A 1 45.61 -3.22 -4.38
CA MET A 1 45.57 -2.71 -2.99
C MET A 1 44.10 -2.55 -2.63
N SER A 2 43.64 -3.28 -1.63
CA SER A 2 42.27 -3.20 -1.10
C SER A 2 42.13 -1.90 -0.33
N VAL A 3 41.06 -1.14 -0.57
CA VAL A 3 40.72 0.04 0.22
C VAL A 3 39.91 -0.45 1.42
N GLU A 4 40.59 -0.67 2.54
CA GLU A 4 39.92 -1.07 3.78
C GLU A 4 39.22 0.14 4.41
N ASN A 5 37.92 -0.02 4.66
CA ASN A 5 37.10 0.97 5.33
C ASN A 5 37.41 0.96 6.84
N GLN A 6 38.32 1.83 7.28
CA GLN A 6 38.79 1.92 8.67
C GLN A 6 37.71 2.27 9.72
N ALA A 7 36.48 2.58 9.29
CA ALA A 7 35.34 2.85 10.18
C ALA A 7 34.43 1.63 10.40
N ALA A 8 34.64 0.54 9.66
CA ALA A 8 33.89 -0.70 9.87
C ALA A 8 34.59 -1.53 10.94
N ILE A 9 33.88 -1.83 12.04
CA ILE A 9 34.33 -2.81 13.04
C ILE A 9 34.11 -4.19 12.43
N GLU A 10 35.17 -4.97 12.27
CA GLU A 10 35.06 -6.37 11.85
C GLU A 10 34.45 -7.19 12.99
N LEU A 11 33.34 -7.87 12.68
CA LEU A 11 32.65 -8.75 13.60
C LEU A 11 33.37 -10.10 13.68
N SER A 12 33.38 -10.70 14.87
CA SER A 12 33.87 -12.07 15.04
C SER A 12 32.98 -13.08 14.30
N GLU A 13 33.52 -14.27 13.98
CA GLU A 13 32.74 -15.34 13.32
C GLU A 13 31.47 -15.70 14.12
N GLN A 14 31.53 -15.64 15.46
CA GLN A 14 30.37 -15.86 16.32
C GLN A 14 29.32 -14.74 16.21
N GLU A 15 29.74 -13.48 16.09
CA GLU A 15 28.81 -12.35 15.91
C GLU A 15 28.18 -12.35 14.52
N LEU A 16 28.92 -12.76 13.49
CA LEU A 16 28.40 -12.96 12.14
C LEU A 16 27.34 -14.06 12.09
N ASP A 17 27.52 -15.16 12.83
CA ASP A 17 26.55 -16.25 12.90
C ASP A 17 25.25 -15.82 13.59
N VAL A 18 25.33 -14.97 14.62
CA VAL A 18 24.16 -14.37 15.27
C VAL A 18 23.42 -13.39 14.36
N VAL A 19 24.16 -12.61 13.56
CA VAL A 19 23.55 -11.67 12.59
C VAL A 19 22.95 -12.42 11.39
N ALA A 20 23.53 -13.55 10.98
CA ALA A 20 23.06 -14.39 9.88
C ALA A 20 21.90 -15.33 10.29
N GLY A 21 21.86 -15.78 11.54
CA GLY A 21 20.82 -16.64 12.12
C GLY A 21 19.72 -15.89 12.88
N GLY A 22 19.72 -14.55 12.84
CA GLY A 22 18.77 -13.73 13.59
C GLY A 22 17.31 -13.98 13.18
N ALA A 23 16.43 -14.08 14.17
CA ALA A 23 15.00 -14.10 13.96
C ALA A 23 14.49 -12.67 13.69
N ASP A 24 13.75 -12.49 12.60
CA ASP A 24 13.08 -11.25 12.24
C ASP A 24 11.56 -11.47 12.17
N ILE A 25 10.81 -10.52 12.73
CA ILE A 25 9.35 -10.55 12.75
C ILE A 25 8.85 -9.23 12.19
N LEU A 26 8.25 -9.31 11.00
CA LEU A 26 7.59 -8.18 10.37
C LEU A 26 6.07 -8.35 10.47
N PHE A 27 5.43 -7.33 11.03
CA PHE A 27 3.98 -7.18 11.01
C PHE A 27 3.64 -5.91 10.23
N ASP A 28 2.92 -6.07 9.11
CA ASP A 28 2.47 -4.95 8.29
C ASP A 28 0.95 -5.00 8.09
N THR A 29 0.37 -3.81 7.94
CA THR A 29 -1.04 -3.61 7.64
C THR A 29 -1.14 -2.59 6.51
N THR A 30 -1.70 -3.05 5.39
CA THR A 30 -2.03 -2.17 4.27
C THR A 30 -3.52 -1.90 4.26
N ASN A 31 -3.88 -0.63 4.12
CA ASN A 31 -5.26 -0.18 4.02
C ASN A 31 -5.46 0.51 2.68
N PHE A 32 -6.49 0.11 1.95
CA PHE A 32 -6.89 0.78 0.73
C PHE A 32 -8.33 1.26 0.85
N LYS A 33 -8.50 2.57 0.71
CA LYS A 33 -9.79 3.24 0.74
C LYS A 33 -9.96 4.08 -0.52
N SER A 34 -11.06 3.86 -1.23
CA SER A 34 -11.44 4.64 -2.41
C SER A 34 -12.92 4.98 -2.35
N ASP A 35 -13.21 6.27 -2.44
CA ASP A 35 -14.56 6.82 -2.52
C ASP A 35 -14.71 7.49 -3.89
N THR A 36 -15.60 6.98 -4.74
CA THR A 36 -15.89 7.53 -6.07
C THR A 36 -17.35 7.95 -6.16
N LEU A 37 -17.58 9.18 -6.61
CA LEU A 37 -18.89 9.72 -6.90
C LEU A 37 -18.98 10.02 -8.40
N LEU A 38 -19.85 9.29 -9.10
CA LEU A 38 -20.19 9.57 -10.49
C LEU A 38 -21.51 10.34 -10.53
N VAL A 39 -21.48 11.52 -11.13
CA VAL A 39 -22.67 12.31 -11.43
C VAL A 39 -22.71 12.52 -12.94
N ALA A 40 -23.73 11.93 -13.58
CA ALA A 40 -24.00 12.14 -15.00
C ALA A 40 -25.33 12.88 -15.13
N GLN A 41 -25.36 13.94 -15.93
CA GLN A 41 -26.57 14.68 -16.22
C GLN A 41 -26.77 14.79 -17.73
N ASN A 42 -28.00 14.56 -18.15
CA ASN A 42 -28.44 14.80 -19.52
C ASN A 42 -29.54 15.83 -19.49
N THR A 43 -29.30 16.98 -20.09
CA THR A 43 -30.27 18.07 -20.20
C THR A 43 -30.61 18.26 -21.67
N GLN A 44 -31.90 18.29 -21.97
CA GLN A 44 -32.44 18.41 -23.30
C GLN A 44 -33.60 19.40 -23.31
N SER A 45 -33.64 20.25 -24.33
CA SER A 45 -34.66 21.27 -24.52
C SER A 45 -35.23 21.17 -25.93
N GLY A 46 -36.56 21.22 -26.04
CA GLY A 46 -37.27 21.19 -27.32
C GLY A 46 -38.60 21.95 -27.28
N PRO A 47 -39.36 21.96 -28.39
CA PRO A 47 -40.62 22.69 -28.49
C PRO A 47 -41.68 22.30 -27.43
N GLY A 48 -41.55 21.12 -26.83
CA GLY A 48 -42.41 20.64 -25.73
C GLY A 48 -41.91 20.97 -24.32
N GLY A 49 -40.83 21.74 -24.18
CA GLY A 49 -40.21 22.10 -22.90
C GLY A 49 -38.82 21.51 -22.70
N SER A 50 -38.29 21.72 -21.49
CA SER A 50 -36.96 21.24 -21.09
C SER A 50 -37.09 20.11 -20.07
N SER A 51 -36.21 19.11 -20.18
CA SER A 51 -36.08 18.04 -19.20
C SER A 51 -34.62 17.77 -18.88
N THR A 52 -34.39 17.32 -17.65
CA THR A 52 -33.08 16.90 -17.18
C THR A 52 -33.22 15.53 -16.51
N THR A 53 -32.36 14.59 -16.91
CA THR A 53 -32.19 13.30 -16.25
C THR A 53 -30.83 13.29 -15.56
N SER A 54 -30.80 12.87 -14.29
CA SER A 54 -29.55 12.75 -13.52
C SER A 54 -29.35 11.30 -13.07
N THR A 55 -28.14 10.77 -13.26
CA THR A 55 -27.70 9.49 -12.71
C THR A 55 -26.60 9.75 -11.68
N VAL A 56 -26.81 9.27 -10.46
CA VAL A 56 -25.84 9.38 -9.37
C VAL A 56 -25.43 7.98 -8.96
N ALA A 57 -24.14 7.66 -9.10
CA ALA A 57 -23.58 6.40 -8.61
C ALA A 57 -22.49 6.68 -7.58
N LYS A 58 -22.52 5.93 -6.47
CA LYS A 58 -21.53 6.02 -5.40
C LYS A 58 -20.85 4.67 -5.29
N GLN A 59 -19.53 4.67 -5.35
CA GLN A 59 -18.71 3.49 -5.11
C GLN A 59 -17.82 3.75 -3.90
N LYS A 60 -17.85 2.82 -2.95
CA LYS A 60 -17.00 2.85 -1.76
C LYS A 60 -16.27 1.52 -1.66
N ILE A 61 -14.95 1.58 -1.74
CA ILE A 61 -14.06 0.43 -1.56
C ILE A 61 -13.31 0.66 -0.26
N ASN A 62 -13.43 -0.31 0.65
CA ASN A 62 -12.66 -0.34 1.89
C ASN A 62 -12.12 -1.76 2.06
N THR A 63 -10.81 -1.91 1.93
CA THR A 63 -10.13 -3.19 2.10
C THR A 63 -8.88 -3.02 2.94
N SER A 64 -8.59 -4.03 3.75
CA SER A 64 -7.36 -4.12 4.52
C SER A 64 -6.72 -5.48 4.27
N ALA A 65 -5.40 -5.51 4.30
CA ALA A 65 -4.63 -6.74 4.29
C ALA A 65 -3.59 -6.68 5.40
N VAL A 66 -3.49 -7.79 6.14
CA VAL A 66 -2.52 -7.97 7.22
C VAL A 66 -1.46 -8.94 6.72
N HIS A 67 -0.20 -8.56 6.84
CA HIS A 67 0.94 -9.40 6.49
C HIS A 67 1.75 -9.69 7.74
N PHE A 68 1.96 -10.98 8.01
CA PHE A 68 2.87 -11.45 9.04
C PHE A 68 3.96 -12.26 8.36
N ILE A 69 5.21 -11.84 8.55
CA ILE A 69 6.39 -12.54 8.06
C ILE A 69 7.28 -12.81 9.27
N GLY A 70 7.54 -14.08 9.56
CA GLY A 70 8.62 -14.51 10.45
C GLY A 70 9.75 -15.11 9.61
N LEU A 71 10.96 -14.59 9.74
CA LEU A 71 12.18 -15.13 9.13
C LEU A 71 13.11 -15.60 10.24
N GLY A 72 13.68 -16.80 10.11
CA GLY A 72 14.70 -17.32 11.03
C GLY A 72 14.24 -18.47 11.93
N LEU A 73 15.09 -19.50 12.01
CA LEU A 73 15.18 -20.54 13.03
C LEU A 73 16.62 -20.57 13.52
#